data_AF-X8JWH6-F1
#
_entry.id   AF-X8JWH6-F1
#
_cell.length_a   1.000
_cell.length_b   1.000
_cell.length_c   1.000
_cell.angle_alpha   90.00
_cell.angle_beta   90.00
_cell.angle_gamma   90.00
#
_symmetry.space_group_name_H-M   'P 1'
#
loop_
_entity.id
_entity.type
_entity.pdbx_description
1 polymer ?
#
loop_
_entity_poly.entity_id
_entity_poly.type
_entity_poly.pdbx_seq_one_letter_code
_entity_poly.pdbx_strand_id
1 'polypeptide(L)'
;IMNRLAGARTQVKVFIWPIVKDEYGFRSPAMTEVDVEQNKAIYKRIRENNFHLMSLDPREGQYEHHAVWRCMVEGLFYAPHAPVAVYHEYFRPALPTITVAFVLTIMQACIEEWRTGRFVPEHLNASDQFNIFTAHLLGLEEYSTSAPRRLRRFRKAWYRMGVENVTRPTNEQPVLQAYTTRDEVRPDSDSEDDEDVLRESSGNVVEDNEEEGLYDGGDGKDGSQVDVDIYLNIVS
;
A
#
# COMPACT_ATOMS: atom_id res chain seq x y z
N ILE A 1 12.61 7.72 -14.08
CA ILE A 1 12.82 7.02 -12.77
C ILE A 1 11.78 7.46 -11.73
N MET A 2 11.49 8.77 -11.58
CA MET A 2 10.45 9.27 -10.65
C MET A 2 9.05 8.66 -10.82
N ASN A 3 8.57 8.43 -12.06
CA ASN A 3 7.28 7.76 -12.30
C ASN A 3 7.19 6.30 -11.77
N ARG A 4 8.32 5.62 -11.55
CA ARG A 4 8.33 4.25 -10.97
C ARG A 4 8.29 4.26 -9.44
N LEU A 5 8.70 5.35 -8.78
CA LEU A 5 8.82 5.45 -7.30
C LEU A 5 7.52 5.86 -6.62
N ALA A 6 6.77 6.80 -7.20
CA ALA A 6 5.39 7.09 -6.78
C ALA A 6 4.52 5.82 -6.88
N GLY A 7 4.76 5.01 -7.92
CA GLY A 7 4.16 3.68 -8.07
C GLY A 7 4.56 2.71 -6.97
N ALA A 8 5.78 2.77 -6.44
CA ALA A 8 6.25 1.85 -5.41
C ALA A 8 5.49 2.00 -4.08
N ARG A 9 5.20 3.23 -3.63
CA ARG A 9 4.42 3.46 -2.40
C ARG A 9 2.99 2.95 -2.53
N THR A 10 2.34 3.29 -3.63
CA THR A 10 1.00 2.80 -3.95
C THR A 10 0.98 1.28 -4.04
N GLN A 11 1.99 0.66 -4.67
CA GLN A 11 2.07 -0.79 -4.78
C GLN A 11 2.27 -1.46 -3.42
N VAL A 12 3.18 -0.95 -2.59
CA VAL A 12 3.39 -1.45 -1.22
C VAL A 12 2.12 -1.32 -0.39
N LYS A 13 1.41 -0.19 -0.52
CA LYS A 13 0.12 0.03 0.14
C LYS A 13 -0.93 -1.00 -0.29
N VAL A 14 -1.02 -1.32 -1.58
CA VAL A 14 -1.96 -2.34 -2.10
C VAL A 14 -1.75 -3.70 -1.41
N PHE A 15 -0.51 -4.09 -1.12
CA PHE A 15 -0.22 -5.35 -0.41
C PHE A 15 -0.37 -5.25 1.11
N ILE A 16 -0.07 -4.10 1.70
CA ILE A 16 -0.21 -3.88 3.15
C ILE A 16 -1.67 -3.73 3.58
N TRP A 17 -2.50 -3.09 2.76
CA TRP A 17 -3.90 -2.83 3.07
C TRP A 17 -4.71 -4.06 3.50
N PRO A 18 -4.72 -5.19 2.75
CA PRO A 18 -5.48 -6.37 3.16
C PRO A 18 -4.93 -6.97 4.47
N ILE A 19 -3.61 -6.93 4.68
CA ILE A 19 -2.98 -7.40 5.92
C ILE A 19 -3.46 -6.56 7.10
N VAL A 20 -3.43 -5.22 6.98
CA VAL A 20 -3.91 -4.31 8.03
C VAL A 20 -5.39 -4.57 8.32
N LYS A 21 -6.21 -4.69 7.27
CA LYS A 21 -7.63 -4.99 7.43
C LYS A 21 -7.84 -6.28 8.23
N ASP A 22 -7.19 -7.37 7.83
CA ASP A 22 -7.42 -8.70 8.39
C ASP A 22 -6.83 -8.83 9.80
N GLU A 23 -5.60 -8.36 10.02
CA GLU A 23 -4.89 -8.49 11.31
C GLU A 23 -5.53 -7.67 12.43
N TYR A 24 -6.13 -6.53 12.09
CA TYR A 24 -6.83 -5.69 13.06
C TYR A 24 -8.34 -5.95 13.10
N GLY A 25 -8.87 -6.73 12.17
CA GLY A 25 -10.28 -7.16 12.14
C GLY A 25 -11.25 -6.12 11.59
N PHE A 26 -10.81 -5.22 10.71
CA PHE A 26 -11.69 -4.27 10.03
C PHE A 26 -12.61 -4.97 9.02
N ARG A 27 -13.88 -4.57 8.95
CA ARG A 27 -14.92 -5.27 8.14
C ARG A 27 -15.30 -4.51 6.86
N SER A 28 -15.50 -5.24 5.73
CA SER A 28 -16.01 -4.73 4.44
C SER A 28 -16.49 -5.86 3.49
N PRO A 29 -17.52 -5.70 2.61
CA PRO A 29 -18.60 -4.71 2.54
C PRO A 29 -20.01 -5.34 2.71
N ALA A 30 -20.63 -5.07 3.85
CA ALA A 30 -22.07 -5.11 4.10
C ALA A 30 -22.30 -4.25 5.36
N MET A 31 -21.95 -2.96 5.26
CA MET A 31 -21.79 -2.09 6.43
C MET A 31 -23.12 -1.78 7.11
N THR A 32 -23.44 -2.55 8.13
CA THR A 32 -24.43 -2.15 9.12
C THR A 32 -23.87 -1.03 10.00
N GLU A 33 -24.72 -0.25 10.66
CA GLU A 33 -24.25 0.72 11.67
C GLU A 33 -23.46 0.05 12.81
N VAL A 34 -23.74 -1.24 13.09
CA VAL A 34 -22.97 -2.04 14.05
C VAL A 34 -21.53 -2.23 13.58
N ASP A 35 -21.31 -2.55 12.30
CA ASP A 35 -19.96 -2.71 11.75
C ASP A 35 -19.18 -1.38 11.74
N VAL A 36 -19.86 -0.27 11.48
CA VAL A 36 -19.25 1.08 11.54
C VAL A 36 -18.77 1.39 12.95
N GLU A 37 -19.59 1.14 13.97
CA GLU A 37 -19.21 1.40 15.35
C GLU A 37 -18.10 0.47 15.83
N GLN A 38 -18.11 -0.80 15.41
CA GLN A 38 -17.02 -1.73 15.69
C GLN A 38 -15.70 -1.29 15.06
N ASN A 39 -15.70 -0.86 13.79
CA ASN A 39 -14.50 -0.35 13.14
C ASN A 39 -13.98 0.92 13.84
N LYS A 40 -14.86 1.83 14.29
CA LYS A 40 -14.46 2.99 15.11
C LYS A 40 -13.81 2.57 16.42
N ALA A 41 -14.38 1.57 17.10
CA ALA A 41 -13.82 1.04 18.34
C ALA A 41 -12.43 0.40 18.11
N ILE A 42 -12.26 -0.35 17.02
CA ILE A 42 -10.98 -0.92 16.59
C ILE A 42 -9.97 0.20 16.31
N TYR A 43 -10.32 1.17 15.47
CA TYR A 43 -9.46 2.31 15.15
C TYR A 43 -9.05 3.08 16.40
N LYS A 44 -10.00 3.40 17.28
CA LYS A 44 -9.74 4.09 18.55
C LYS A 44 -8.78 3.29 19.42
N ARG A 45 -9.01 1.97 19.58
CA ARG A 45 -8.13 1.08 20.35
C ARG A 45 -6.71 1.09 19.78
N ILE A 46 -6.57 1.02 18.46
CA ILE A 46 -5.27 0.97 17.80
C ILE A 46 -4.54 2.31 17.92
N ARG A 47 -5.26 3.44 17.82
CA ARG A 47 -4.71 4.80 17.84
C ARG A 47 -4.37 5.31 19.25
N GLU A 48 -5.16 4.93 20.26
CA GLU A 48 -4.84 5.18 21.67
C GLU A 48 -3.65 4.35 22.14
N ASN A 49 -3.42 3.23 21.45
CA ASN A 49 -2.25 2.40 21.63
C ASN A 49 -1.25 2.61 20.49
N ASN A 50 -0.12 1.91 20.52
CA ASN A 50 0.74 1.87 19.35
C ASN A 50 0.40 0.60 18.58
N PHE A 51 0.01 0.73 17.31
CA PHE A 51 -0.41 -0.40 16.46
C PHE A 51 0.63 -1.52 16.37
N HIS A 52 1.90 -1.20 16.56
CA HIS A 52 3.00 -2.15 16.47
C HIS A 52 3.28 -2.94 17.77
N LEU A 53 2.50 -2.76 18.84
CA LEU A 53 2.63 -3.52 20.11
C LEU A 53 2.06 -4.93 19.99
N MET A 54 2.75 -5.92 20.55
CA MET A 54 2.27 -7.31 20.62
C MET A 54 1.05 -7.47 21.54
N SER A 55 1.09 -6.84 22.72
CA SER A 55 -0.02 -6.82 23.67
C SER A 55 -0.30 -5.40 24.14
N LEU A 56 -1.58 -5.10 24.35
CA LEU A 56 -2.06 -3.81 24.83
C LEU A 56 -2.24 -3.78 26.35
N ASP A 57 -2.39 -4.94 26.97
CA ASP A 57 -2.54 -5.09 28.42
C ASP A 57 -1.86 -6.39 28.91
N PRO A 58 -0.67 -6.32 29.54
CA PRO A 58 0.15 -5.11 29.69
C PRO A 58 0.67 -4.61 28.33
N ARG A 59 1.03 -3.32 28.24
CA ARG A 59 1.65 -2.77 27.01
C ARG A 59 3.07 -3.33 26.85
N GLU A 60 3.22 -4.29 25.94
CA GLU A 60 4.50 -4.97 25.70
C GLU A 60 4.73 -5.35 24.23
N GLY A 61 5.98 -5.72 23.92
CA GLY A 61 6.37 -6.19 22.59
C GLY A 61 6.27 -5.11 21.51
N GLN A 62 6.96 -3.99 21.71
CA GLN A 62 7.07 -2.94 20.70
C GLN A 62 7.68 -3.50 19.40
N TYR A 63 6.98 -3.28 18.28
CA TYR A 63 7.28 -3.80 16.94
C TYR A 63 7.10 -5.32 16.77
N GLU A 64 6.43 -5.98 17.71
CA GLU A 64 6.21 -7.44 17.70
C GLU A 64 4.78 -7.84 17.37
N HIS A 65 3.89 -6.87 17.07
CA HIS A 65 2.57 -7.21 16.54
C HIS A 65 2.70 -8.05 15.26
N HIS A 66 1.84 -9.06 15.11
CA HIS A 66 1.88 -9.98 13.98
C HIS A 66 1.76 -9.26 12.63
N ALA A 67 0.88 -8.26 12.53
CA ALA A 67 0.78 -7.38 11.35
C ALA A 67 2.11 -6.74 10.93
N VAL A 68 3.00 -6.38 11.87
CA VAL A 68 4.25 -5.69 11.53
C VAL A 68 5.13 -6.59 10.68
N TRP A 69 5.40 -7.82 11.12
CA TRP A 69 6.29 -8.70 10.35
C TRP A 69 5.66 -9.10 9.01
N ARG A 70 4.34 -9.33 8.96
CA ARG A 70 3.65 -9.63 7.69
C ARG A 70 3.76 -8.47 6.72
N CYS A 71 3.48 -7.24 7.15
CA CYS A 71 3.65 -6.05 6.30
C CYS A 71 5.10 -5.85 5.85
N MET A 72 6.10 -6.17 6.69
CA MET A 72 7.52 -6.09 6.30
C MET A 72 7.87 -7.12 5.22
N VAL A 73 7.36 -8.33 5.35
CA VAL A 73 7.68 -9.44 4.44
C VAL A 73 6.83 -9.35 3.18
N GLU A 74 5.51 -9.43 3.30
CA GLU A 74 4.57 -9.44 2.19
C GLU A 74 4.49 -8.07 1.50
N GLY A 75 4.68 -6.96 2.22
CA GLY A 75 4.64 -5.62 1.63
C GLY A 75 5.90 -5.22 0.86
N LEU A 76 7.09 -5.69 1.27
CA LEU A 76 8.35 -5.36 0.59
C LEU A 76 8.79 -6.41 -0.42
N PHE A 77 8.46 -7.68 -0.18
CA PHE A 77 8.84 -8.84 -1.00
C PHE A 77 7.60 -9.46 -1.68
N TYR A 78 6.63 -8.63 -2.07
CA TYR A 78 5.36 -9.07 -2.66
C TYR A 78 5.48 -9.89 -3.95
N ALA A 79 6.60 -9.73 -4.68
CA ALA A 79 6.88 -10.48 -5.89
C ALA A 79 8.39 -10.57 -6.13
N PRO A 80 8.87 -11.54 -6.94
CA PRO A 80 10.28 -11.64 -7.31
C PRO A 80 10.86 -10.37 -7.98
N HIS A 81 10.01 -9.58 -8.64
CA HIS A 81 10.38 -8.33 -9.29
C HIS A 81 10.19 -7.08 -8.39
N ALA A 82 9.76 -7.25 -7.13
CA ALA A 82 9.66 -6.13 -6.19
C ALA A 82 11.05 -5.50 -5.97
N PRO A 83 11.18 -4.18 -5.82
CA PRO A 83 12.50 -3.54 -5.70
C PRO A 83 13.38 -4.12 -4.59
N VAL A 84 12.80 -4.42 -3.42
CA VAL A 84 13.55 -4.99 -2.30
C VAL A 84 13.92 -6.46 -2.55
N ALA A 85 13.14 -7.20 -3.36
CA ALA A 85 13.46 -8.56 -3.77
C ALA A 85 14.59 -8.59 -4.81
N VAL A 86 14.54 -7.73 -5.83
CA VAL A 86 15.56 -7.63 -6.89
C VAL A 86 16.90 -7.16 -6.34
N TYR A 87 16.87 -6.15 -5.48
CA TYR A 87 18.07 -5.51 -4.92
C TYR A 87 18.36 -5.95 -3.49
N HIS A 88 17.88 -7.15 -3.10
CA HIS A 88 17.94 -7.63 -1.71
C HIS A 88 19.37 -7.69 -1.13
N GLU A 89 20.40 -7.77 -1.97
CA GLU A 89 21.79 -7.80 -1.52
C GLU A 89 22.22 -6.49 -0.83
N TYR A 90 21.66 -5.35 -1.23
CA TYR A 90 21.91 -4.04 -0.61
C TYR A 90 21.28 -3.90 0.79
N PHE A 91 20.36 -4.81 1.13
CA PHE A 91 19.69 -4.86 2.43
C PHE A 91 20.32 -5.91 3.35
N ARG A 92 21.42 -6.56 2.96
CA ARG A 92 22.14 -7.52 3.82
C ARG A 92 22.87 -6.79 4.95
N PRO A 93 22.95 -7.38 6.16
CA PRO A 93 22.31 -8.63 6.59
C PRO A 93 20.91 -8.43 7.19
N ALA A 94 20.36 -7.21 7.19
CA ALA A 94 19.13 -6.84 7.88
C ALA A 94 18.49 -5.62 7.22
N LEU A 95 17.15 -5.55 7.21
CA LEU A 95 16.45 -4.36 6.72
C LEU A 95 16.97 -3.09 7.41
N PRO A 96 17.28 -2.01 6.66
CA PRO A 96 17.60 -0.70 7.21
C PRO A 96 16.45 -0.16 8.06
N THR A 97 16.77 0.59 9.11
CA THR A 97 15.76 1.21 9.99
C THR A 97 14.82 2.12 9.20
N ILE A 98 15.35 2.83 8.21
CA ILE A 98 14.58 3.70 7.32
C ILE A 98 13.53 2.94 6.50
N THR A 99 13.84 1.71 6.06
CA THR A 99 12.88 0.84 5.37
C THR A 99 11.77 0.37 6.31
N VAL A 100 12.10 0.10 7.58
CA VAL A 100 11.11 -0.25 8.61
C VAL A 100 10.19 0.93 8.88
N ALA A 101 10.74 2.15 9.05
CA ALA A 101 9.96 3.36 9.23
C ALA A 101 8.98 3.58 8.07
N PHE A 102 9.45 3.43 6.83
CA PHE A 102 8.60 3.52 5.63
C PHE A 102 7.39 2.58 5.68
N VAL A 103 7.58 1.29 5.99
CA VAL A 103 6.47 0.33 6.07
C VAL A 103 5.50 0.69 7.20
N LEU A 104 6.02 1.10 8.36
CA LEU A 104 5.18 1.55 9.49
C LEU A 104 4.32 2.76 9.11
N THR A 105 4.86 3.71 8.34
CA THR A 105 4.09 4.85 7.81
C THR A 105 2.96 4.39 6.91
N ILE A 106 3.22 3.47 5.98
CA ILE A 106 2.17 2.94 5.09
C ILE A 106 1.13 2.14 5.88
N MET A 107 1.53 1.36 6.88
CA MET A 107 0.60 0.69 7.79
C MET A 107 -0.30 1.69 8.51
N GLN A 108 0.28 2.76 9.06
CA GLN A 108 -0.49 3.80 9.73
C GLN A 108 -1.46 4.48 8.77
N ALA A 109 -1.03 4.81 7.55
CA ALA A 109 -1.91 5.35 6.52
C ALA A 109 -3.10 4.42 6.23
N CYS A 110 -2.87 3.10 6.11
CA CYS A 110 -3.95 2.12 5.93
C CYS A 110 -4.90 2.05 7.13
N ILE A 111 -4.43 2.32 8.35
CA ILE A 111 -5.26 2.38 9.55
C ILE A 111 -6.11 3.65 9.57
N GLU A 112 -5.56 4.79 9.15
CA GLU A 112 -6.28 6.08 9.09
C GLU A 112 -7.47 6.07 8.12
N GLU A 113 -7.42 5.25 7.07
CA GLU A 113 -8.55 5.02 6.15
C GLU A 113 -9.82 4.49 6.85
N TRP A 114 -9.69 3.96 8.07
CA TRP A 114 -10.80 3.45 8.88
C TRP A 114 -11.26 4.40 9.98
N ARG A 115 -10.70 5.62 10.06
CA ARG A 115 -10.98 6.60 11.12
C ARG A 115 -12.47 6.88 11.34
N THR A 116 -13.27 6.87 10.28
CA THR A 116 -14.72 7.14 10.36
C THR A 116 -15.56 5.90 10.69
N GLY A 117 -14.92 4.72 10.81
CA GLY A 117 -15.57 3.41 10.83
C GLY A 117 -15.94 2.89 9.45
N ARG A 118 -15.94 3.77 8.44
CA ARG A 118 -16.08 3.40 7.03
C ARG A 118 -14.72 3.43 6.35
N PHE A 119 -14.51 2.53 5.40
CA PHE A 119 -13.32 2.57 4.57
C PHE A 119 -13.41 3.80 3.66
N VAL A 120 -12.50 4.74 3.86
CA VAL A 120 -12.33 5.92 3.02
C VAL A 120 -10.91 5.88 2.47
N PRO A 121 -10.71 5.54 1.19
CA PRO A 121 -9.37 5.46 0.62
C PRO A 121 -8.71 6.83 0.70
N GLU A 122 -7.52 6.89 1.28
CA GLU A 122 -6.78 8.14 1.47
C GLU A 122 -5.57 8.19 0.55
N HIS A 123 -5.38 9.32 -0.12
CA HIS A 123 -4.17 9.54 -0.91
C HIS A 123 -2.97 9.73 0.02
N LEU A 124 -1.84 9.11 -0.34
CA LEU A 124 -0.59 9.30 0.39
C LEU A 124 -0.05 10.72 0.10
N ASN A 125 -0.49 11.71 0.87
CA ASN A 125 0.05 13.07 0.82
C ASN A 125 1.47 13.09 1.39
N ALA A 126 2.42 13.51 0.57
CA ALA A 126 3.84 13.67 0.92
C ALA A 126 4.07 14.38 2.27
N SER A 127 3.43 15.53 2.49
CA SER A 127 3.65 16.33 3.70
C SER A 127 3.19 15.60 4.97
N ASP A 128 2.02 14.97 4.92
CA ASP A 128 1.45 14.25 6.05
C ASP A 128 2.25 12.97 6.35
N GLN A 129 2.65 12.25 5.28
CA GLN A 129 3.46 11.05 5.38
C GLN A 129 4.87 11.36 5.92
N PHE A 130 5.44 12.52 5.62
CA PHE A 130 6.76 12.93 6.12
C PHE A 130 6.81 13.04 7.64
N ASN A 131 5.79 13.65 8.24
CA ASN A 131 5.72 13.79 9.69
C ASN A 131 5.56 12.42 10.37
N ILE A 132 4.68 11.57 9.83
CA ILE A 132 4.46 10.21 10.35
C ILE A 132 5.73 9.36 10.21
N PHE A 133 6.39 9.42 9.06
CA PHE A 133 7.64 8.72 8.81
C PHE A 133 8.74 9.15 9.76
N THR A 134 8.93 10.46 9.96
CA THR A 134 9.93 10.99 10.86
C THR A 134 9.69 10.53 12.29
N ALA A 135 8.43 10.53 12.75
CA ALA A 135 8.07 10.01 14.06
C ALA A 135 8.41 8.52 14.23
N HIS A 136 8.10 7.68 13.23
CA HIS A 136 8.47 6.27 13.27
C HIS A 136 9.98 6.04 13.25
N LEU A 137 10.71 6.83 12.45
CA LEU A 137 12.16 6.74 12.38
C LEU A 137 12.80 7.07 13.73
N LEU A 138 12.41 8.17 14.36
CA LEU A 138 12.87 8.56 15.69
C LEU A 138 12.53 7.49 16.75
N GLY A 139 11.31 6.93 16.71
CA GLY A 139 10.92 5.85 17.63
C GLY A 139 11.76 4.59 17.46
N LEU A 140 12.10 4.23 16.21
CA LEU A 140 12.98 3.10 15.92
C LEU A 140 14.43 3.37 16.32
N GLU A 141 14.93 4.60 16.16
CA GLU A 141 16.26 5.01 16.61
C GLU A 141 16.39 4.92 18.13
N GLU A 142 15.39 5.44 18.87
CA GLU A 142 15.31 5.31 20.32
C GLU A 142 15.25 3.84 20.76
N TYR A 143 14.40 3.04 20.11
CA TYR A 143 14.34 1.60 20.37
C TYR A 143 15.66 0.89 20.04
N SER A 144 16.38 1.35 19.03
CA SER A 144 17.70 0.82 18.68
C SER A 144 18.76 1.13 19.73
N THR A 145 18.64 2.27 20.42
CA THR A 145 19.51 2.65 21.54
C THR A 145 19.18 1.84 22.79
N SER A 146 17.88 1.72 23.12
CA SER A 146 17.40 1.02 24.31
C SER A 146 17.49 -0.51 24.21
N ALA A 147 17.22 -1.08 23.03
CA ALA A 147 17.17 -2.54 22.80
C ALA A 147 17.82 -2.97 21.47
N PRO A 148 19.10 -2.65 21.22
CA PRO A 148 19.77 -2.82 19.91
C PRO A 148 19.72 -4.24 19.38
N ARG A 149 19.91 -5.23 20.27
CA ARG A 149 19.93 -6.66 19.90
C ARG A 149 18.55 -7.14 19.45
N ARG A 150 17.48 -6.64 20.08
CA ARG A 150 16.09 -7.04 19.82
C ARG A 150 15.64 -6.51 18.46
N LEU A 151 15.79 -5.22 18.20
CA LEU A 151 15.45 -4.64 16.89
C LEU A 151 16.27 -5.26 15.75
N ARG A 152 17.57 -5.44 15.96
CA ARG A 152 18.44 -6.07 14.95
C ARG A 152 17.99 -7.50 14.65
N ARG A 153 17.53 -8.25 15.66
CA ARG A 153 16.98 -9.61 15.46
C ARG A 153 15.74 -9.57 14.58
N PHE A 154 14.81 -8.66 14.83
CA PHE A 154 13.60 -8.52 14.00
C PHE A 154 13.93 -8.15 12.56
N ARG A 155 14.75 -7.11 12.35
CA ARG A 155 15.16 -6.67 11.00
C ARG A 155 15.89 -7.75 10.21
N LYS A 156 16.71 -8.57 10.88
CA LYS A 156 17.34 -9.76 10.28
C LYS A 156 16.33 -10.85 9.93
N ALA A 157 15.38 -11.12 10.83
CA ALA A 157 14.36 -12.14 10.63
C ALA A 157 13.44 -11.78 9.45
N TRP A 158 12.94 -10.55 9.40
CA TRP A 158 12.10 -10.07 8.31
C TRP A 158 12.83 -10.07 6.97
N TYR A 159 14.09 -9.60 6.94
CA TYR A 159 14.92 -9.69 5.74
C TYR A 159 15.05 -11.13 5.23
N ARG A 160 15.43 -12.06 6.13
CA ARG A 160 15.63 -13.46 5.77
C ARG A 160 14.34 -14.10 5.26
N MET A 161 13.23 -13.91 5.97
CA MET A 161 11.91 -14.43 5.57
C MET A 161 11.46 -13.85 4.22
N GLY A 162 11.70 -12.56 3.98
CA GLY A 162 11.42 -11.92 2.69
C GLY A 162 12.17 -12.57 1.54
N VAL A 163 13.48 -12.75 1.69
CA VAL A 163 14.32 -13.42 0.66
C VAL A 163 13.88 -14.86 0.45
N GLU A 164 13.60 -15.61 1.52
CA GLU A 164 13.10 -16.99 1.43
C GLU A 164 11.76 -17.05 0.70
N ASN A 165 10.86 -16.09 0.91
CA ASN A 165 9.55 -16.07 0.25
C ASN A 165 9.65 -15.85 -1.27
N VAL A 166 10.55 -14.99 -1.74
CA VAL A 166 10.69 -14.69 -3.19
C VAL A 166 11.59 -15.67 -3.93
N THR A 167 12.45 -16.41 -3.22
CA THR A 167 13.36 -17.40 -3.82
C THR A 167 12.79 -18.82 -3.83
N ARG A 168 11.67 -19.06 -3.14
CA ARG A 168 10.93 -20.32 -3.27
C ARG A 168 10.45 -20.47 -4.71
N PRO A 169 10.73 -21.60 -5.38
CA PRO A 169 10.17 -21.84 -6.70
C PRO A 169 8.65 -21.87 -6.57
N THR A 170 7.98 -20.87 -7.13
CA THR A 170 6.53 -20.90 -7.24
C THR A 170 6.19 -22.05 -8.18
N ASN A 171 5.47 -23.04 -7.67
CA ASN A 171 4.87 -24.10 -8.49
C ASN A 171 3.64 -23.49 -9.18
N GLU A 172 3.87 -22.43 -9.97
CA GLU A 172 2.84 -21.79 -10.79
C GLU A 172 2.49 -22.77 -11.90
N GLN A 173 1.50 -23.62 -11.63
CA GLN A 173 0.76 -24.21 -12.73
C GLN A 173 0.12 -23.04 -13.49
N PRO A 174 0.38 -22.89 -14.80
CA PRO A 174 -0.28 -21.84 -15.56
C PRO A 174 -1.78 -22.06 -15.42
N VAL A 175 -2.49 -21.05 -14.94
CA VAL A 175 -3.95 -21.02 -15.00
C VAL A 175 -4.31 -20.88 -16.47
N LEU A 176 -4.36 -22.01 -17.17
CA LEU A 176 -4.89 -22.11 -18.52
C LEU A 176 -6.41 -22.04 -18.38
N GLN A 177 -6.98 -20.85 -18.53
CA GLN A 177 -8.40 -20.74 -18.75
C GLN A 177 -8.71 -21.45 -20.07
N ALA A 178 -9.56 -22.48 -20.02
CA ALA A 178 -10.06 -23.11 -21.23
C ALA A 178 -10.74 -22.05 -22.10
N TYR A 179 -10.38 -21.97 -23.38
CA TYR A 179 -11.04 -21.06 -24.29
C TYR A 179 -12.46 -21.55 -24.54
N THR A 180 -13.44 -20.65 -24.52
CA THR A 180 -14.80 -20.99 -24.88
C THR A 180 -14.83 -21.38 -26.36
N THR A 181 -15.30 -22.59 -26.63
CA THR A 181 -15.46 -23.05 -28.02
C THR A 181 -16.77 -22.51 -28.59
N ARG A 182 -16.86 -22.42 -29.92
CA ARG A 182 -18.09 -21.97 -30.61
C ARG A 182 -19.32 -22.80 -30.21
N ASP A 183 -19.12 -24.08 -29.87
CA ASP A 183 -20.18 -25.01 -29.50
C ASP A 183 -20.69 -24.78 -28.06
N GLU A 184 -19.93 -24.06 -27.23
CA GLU A 184 -20.30 -23.69 -25.85
C GLU A 184 -21.03 -22.35 -25.78
N VAL A 185 -21.03 -21.57 -26.86
CA VAL A 185 -21.77 -20.32 -26.97
C VAL A 185 -23.22 -20.65 -27.24
N ARG A 186 -24.11 -20.33 -26.28
CA ARG A 186 -25.55 -20.51 -26.46
C ARG A 186 -25.99 -19.70 -27.68
N PRO A 187 -26.64 -20.32 -28.69
CA PRO A 187 -27.16 -19.58 -29.82
C PRO A 187 -28.22 -18.60 -29.33
N ASP A 188 -28.26 -17.42 -29.95
CA ASP A 188 -29.30 -16.43 -29.69
C ASP A 188 -30.67 -17.11 -29.85
N SER A 189 -31.55 -16.91 -28.88
CA SER A 189 -32.95 -17.25 -29.07
C SER A 189 -33.58 -16.17 -29.93
N ASP A 190 -34.31 -16.57 -30.98
CA ASP A 190 -35.19 -15.68 -31.75
C ASP A 190 -36.33 -15.18 -30.82
N SER A 191 -36.02 -14.24 -29.93
CA SER A 191 -37.03 -13.40 -29.30
C SER A 191 -37.19 -12.17 -30.20
N GLU A 192 -38.19 -12.23 -31.07
CA GLU A 192 -38.73 -11.07 -31.77
C GLU A 192 -39.32 -10.11 -30.74
N ASP A 193 -38.50 -9.23 -30.13
CA ASP A 193 -38.96 -8.08 -29.33
C ASP A 193 -37.80 -7.07 -29.19
N ASP A 194 -37.34 -6.49 -30.30
CA ASP A 194 -36.43 -5.34 -30.33
C ASP A 194 -37.01 -4.23 -31.24
N GLU A 195 -38.23 -3.78 -30.95
CA GLU A 195 -38.71 -2.47 -31.39
C GLU A 195 -39.28 -1.70 -30.18
N ASP A 196 -38.43 -0.87 -29.54
CA ASP A 196 -38.75 0.47 -28.99
C ASP A 196 -37.83 0.83 -27.81
N VAL A 197 -36.61 1.33 -28.05
CA VAL A 197 -35.95 2.26 -27.10
C VAL A 197 -34.95 3.22 -27.78
N LEU A 198 -35.27 3.87 -28.89
CA LEU A 198 -34.48 5.04 -29.33
C LEU A 198 -35.34 6.10 -30.01
N ARG A 199 -36.24 6.73 -29.25
CA ARG A 199 -36.80 8.03 -29.63
C ARG A 199 -37.21 8.86 -28.42
N GLU A 200 -36.34 9.78 -28.02
CA GLU A 200 -36.65 11.20 -27.77
C GLU A 200 -35.45 11.91 -27.13
N SER A 201 -34.81 12.81 -27.89
CA SER A 201 -34.81 14.25 -27.59
C SER A 201 -33.68 14.94 -28.35
N SER A 202 -34.01 15.42 -29.55
CA SER A 202 -33.26 16.47 -30.22
C SER A 202 -33.50 17.81 -29.51
N GLY A 203 -32.45 18.59 -29.28
CA GLY A 203 -32.59 20.05 -29.08
C GLY A 203 -31.63 20.67 -28.08
N ASN A 204 -30.42 21.04 -28.50
CA ASN A 204 -30.06 22.45 -28.67
C ASN A 204 -28.58 22.57 -29.07
N VAL A 205 -28.39 23.19 -30.24
CA VAL A 205 -27.13 23.78 -30.69
C VAL A 205 -26.98 25.14 -29.98
N VAL A 206 -25.85 25.38 -29.34
CA VAL A 206 -25.32 26.73 -29.11
C VAL A 206 -23.81 26.66 -29.38
N GLU A 207 -23.38 27.48 -30.34
CA GLU A 207 -22.00 27.77 -30.70
C GLU A 207 -21.27 28.53 -29.57
N ASP A 208 -19.95 28.32 -29.47
CA ASP A 208 -18.92 29.37 -29.53
C ASP A 208 -17.69 29.16 -28.62
N ASN A 209 -16.57 29.53 -29.24
CA ASN A 209 -15.28 30.02 -28.71
C ASN A 209 -14.12 29.04 -28.53
N GLU A 210 -13.26 29.10 -29.55
CA GLU A 210 -11.81 28.99 -29.51
C GLU A 210 -11.20 29.84 -28.37
N GLU A 211 -10.16 29.32 -27.72
CA GLU A 211 -8.96 30.12 -27.44
C GLU A 211 -7.74 29.23 -27.20
N GLU A 212 -6.67 29.54 -27.94
CA GLU A 212 -5.34 28.97 -27.85
C GLU A 212 -4.61 29.39 -26.57
N GLY A 213 -3.69 28.55 -26.10
CA GLY A 213 -2.80 28.87 -24.99
C GLY A 213 -1.47 28.13 -25.07
N LEU A 214 -0.54 28.70 -25.83
CA LEU A 214 0.90 28.38 -25.85
C LEU A 214 1.49 28.34 -24.43
N TYR A 215 2.38 27.38 -24.15
CA TYR A 215 3.45 27.57 -23.18
C TYR A 215 4.80 27.15 -23.75
N ASP A 216 5.71 28.11 -23.66
CA ASP A 216 7.09 28.17 -24.12
C ASP A 216 8.05 27.74 -23.00
N GLY A 217 9.12 27.06 -23.41
CA GLY A 217 10.52 27.29 -23.01
C GLY A 217 10.96 27.27 -21.54
N GLY A 218 12.03 26.51 -21.27
CA GLY A 218 13.03 26.95 -20.26
C GLY A 218 13.87 25.90 -19.55
N ASP A 219 14.89 25.39 -20.25
CA ASP A 219 16.26 25.04 -19.83
C ASP A 219 16.68 25.05 -18.33
N GLY A 220 17.41 23.99 -17.95
CA GLY A 220 18.85 24.15 -17.63
C GLY A 220 19.37 23.87 -16.21
N LYS A 221 20.35 22.94 -16.16
CA LYS A 221 21.55 22.83 -15.27
C LYS A 221 21.41 21.99 -13.98
N ASP A 222 22.17 20.88 -13.89
CA ASP A 222 23.54 20.73 -13.34
C ASP A 222 23.46 20.51 -11.82
N GLY A 223 23.82 19.40 -11.21
CA GLY A 223 24.96 18.51 -11.46
C GLY A 223 25.92 18.55 -10.27
N SER A 224 25.44 18.34 -9.04
CA SER A 224 26.26 18.03 -7.85
C SER A 224 25.41 17.92 -6.56
N GLN A 225 24.64 16.84 -6.39
CA GLN A 225 24.05 16.51 -5.07
C GLN A 225 23.72 15.01 -4.94
N VAL A 226 24.67 14.15 -5.30
CA VAL A 226 24.53 12.70 -5.10
C VAL A 226 24.97 12.37 -3.68
N ASP A 227 24.05 12.38 -2.70
CA ASP A 227 24.08 11.45 -1.54
C ASP A 227 22.97 11.60 -0.47
N VAL A 228 21.93 12.43 -0.68
CA VAL A 228 20.79 12.51 0.28
C VAL A 228 19.41 12.32 -0.40
N ASP A 229 19.33 12.57 -1.70
CA ASP A 229 18.05 12.61 -2.44
C ASP A 229 17.44 11.23 -2.77
N ILE A 230 18.18 10.14 -2.59
CA ILE A 230 17.62 8.79 -2.80
C ILE A 230 16.57 8.46 -1.74
N TYR A 231 16.72 8.97 -0.51
CA TYR A 231 15.79 8.72 0.58
C TYR A 231 14.72 9.79 0.75
N LEU A 232 14.97 11.04 0.35
CA LEU A 232 13.94 12.11 0.38
C LEU A 232 12.88 11.95 -0.72
N ASN A 233 13.22 11.33 -1.85
CA ASN A 233 12.23 10.93 -2.88
C ASN A 233 11.34 9.74 -2.48
N ILE A 234 11.57 9.13 -1.31
CA ILE A 234 10.69 8.10 -0.73
C ILE A 234 9.53 8.77 0.04
N VAL A 235 9.65 10.05 0.42
CA VAL A 235 8.72 10.70 1.34
C VAL A 235 8.12 12.01 0.81
N SER A 236 8.64 12.58 -0.28
CA SER A 236 7.98 13.67 -1.02
C SER A 236 7.03 13.19 -2.13
#